data_AF-A0A965D3V7-F1
#
_entry.id   AF-A0A965D3V7-F1
#
_cell.length_a   1.000
_cell.length_b   1.000
_cell.length_c   1.000
_cell.angle_alpha   90.00
_cell.angle_beta   90.00
_cell.angle_gamma   90.00
#
_symmetry.space_group_name_H-M   'P 1'
#
loop_
_entity.id
_entity.type
_entity.pdbx_description
1 polymer ?
#
loop_
_entity_poly.entity_id
_entity_poly.type
_entity_poly.pdbx_seq_one_letter_code
_entity_poly.pdbx_strand_id
1 'polypeptide(L)'
;MDKFLSPPDWQGNPENTSLVSWSLQPYIQANYIFVSDTEMAHLAKGDNTFMIKQLRPVSRLNISGPANDIELTMVNLCTRLVWTTQRTDVFANNGFDNYTNFLEPYLPTLNNSQFTPITKIYSSGLEQGTNVSQKDCLVDATLIFDGANREQTKTKSFYDLLQNYKHHSGNPLDGIYSYSFALEHNTKQPSGHVNGSMFNKTLLRISTQQPPISTNITSNQVCVLKSTALNKNPTIIANPNARDGNGRPIYN
;
A
#
# COMPACT_ATOMS: atom_id res chain seq x y z
N MET A 1 16.86 -11.58 9.83
CA MET A 1 17.11 -12.18 8.51
C MET A 1 16.27 -13.46 8.46
N ASP A 2 14.94 -13.35 8.63
CA ASP A 2 14.12 -14.46 9.20
C ASP A 2 12.75 -14.64 8.53
N LYS A 3 12.56 -14.27 7.26
CA LYS A 3 11.22 -14.32 6.62
C LYS A 3 11.16 -15.13 5.32
N PHE A 4 11.95 -16.19 5.21
CA PHE A 4 11.90 -17.06 4.03
C PHE A 4 11.78 -18.54 4.45
N LEU A 5 10.95 -19.30 3.72
CA LEU A 5 10.91 -20.76 3.84
C LEU A 5 12.25 -21.40 3.43
N SER A 6 12.94 -20.75 2.50
CA SER A 6 14.34 -20.97 2.18
C SER A 6 15.01 -19.61 2.06
N PRO A 7 16.05 -19.28 2.87
CA PRO A 7 16.79 -18.04 2.70
C PRO A 7 17.32 -17.92 1.26
N PRO A 8 17.37 -16.70 0.70
CA PRO A 8 17.93 -16.48 -0.62
C PRO A 8 19.47 -16.44 -0.57
N ASP A 9 20.11 -16.94 -1.63
CA ASP A 9 21.54 -16.73 -1.89
C ASP A 9 21.85 -15.26 -2.25
N TRP A 10 23.13 -14.94 -2.47
CA TRP A 10 23.54 -13.58 -2.88
C TRP A 10 22.99 -13.13 -4.24
N GLN A 11 22.39 -14.04 -5.02
CA GLN A 11 21.73 -13.78 -6.30
C GLN A 11 20.21 -13.73 -6.18
N GLY A 12 19.64 -13.91 -4.98
CA GLY A 12 18.19 -13.87 -4.74
C GLY A 12 17.46 -15.18 -4.99
N ASN A 13 18.15 -16.29 -5.28
CA ASN A 13 17.53 -17.60 -5.48
C ASN A 13 17.34 -18.32 -4.14
N PRO A 14 16.26 -19.10 -3.95
CA PRO A 14 16.12 -19.91 -2.74
C PRO A 14 17.24 -20.95 -2.63
N GLU A 15 17.96 -20.97 -1.50
CA GLU A 15 19.01 -21.97 -1.21
C GLU A 15 18.50 -23.42 -1.27
N ASN A 16 17.22 -23.66 -0.93
CA ASN A 16 16.56 -24.94 -0.96
C ASN A 16 15.29 -24.88 -1.83
N THR A 17 15.44 -25.26 -3.10
CA THR A 17 14.37 -25.31 -4.10
C THR A 17 13.32 -26.40 -3.86
N SER A 18 13.60 -27.37 -2.97
CA SER A 18 12.67 -28.46 -2.65
C SER A 18 11.61 -28.07 -1.61
N LEU A 19 11.83 -26.98 -0.87
CA LEU A 19 10.87 -26.44 0.10
C LEU A 19 9.78 -25.63 -0.62
N VAL A 20 8.84 -26.35 -1.24
CA VAL A 20 7.70 -25.76 -1.98
C VAL A 20 6.45 -25.55 -1.13
N SER A 21 6.37 -26.17 0.05
CA SER A 21 5.20 -26.09 0.93
C SER A 21 5.60 -25.98 2.39
N TRP A 22 4.86 -25.17 3.14
CA TRP A 22 4.92 -25.13 4.59
C TRP A 22 3.69 -25.83 5.17
N SER A 23 3.91 -26.87 5.98
CA SER A 23 2.83 -27.55 6.70
C SER A 23 2.36 -26.69 7.87
N LEU A 24 1.54 -25.67 7.58
CA LEU A 24 0.95 -24.80 8.59
C LEU A 24 0.00 -25.60 9.49
N GLN A 25 0.31 -25.65 10.79
CA GLN A 25 -0.56 -26.23 11.83
C GLN A 25 -1.03 -25.11 12.77
N PRO A 26 -2.14 -24.41 12.45
CA PRO A 26 -2.62 -23.30 13.27
C PRO A 26 -3.33 -23.83 14.53
N TYR A 27 -3.01 -23.27 15.69
CA TYR A 27 -3.70 -23.52 16.95
C TYR A 27 -4.31 -22.21 17.47
N ILE A 28 -5.54 -22.26 17.99
CA ILE A 28 -6.19 -21.11 18.62
C ILE A 28 -6.10 -21.30 20.13
N GLN A 29 -5.41 -20.38 20.80
CA GLN A 29 -5.41 -20.29 22.25
C GLN A 29 -6.46 -19.26 22.68
N ALA A 30 -7.36 -19.64 23.58
CA ALA A 30 -8.40 -18.77 24.13
C ALA A 30 -8.32 -18.74 25.65
N ASN A 31 -8.44 -17.55 26.22
CA ASN A 31 -8.54 -17.36 27.67
C ASN A 31 -10.01 -17.41 28.07
N TYR A 32 -10.36 -18.39 28.89
CA TYR A 32 -11.69 -18.50 29.47
C TYR A 32 -11.70 -17.83 30.84
N ILE A 33 -12.59 -16.86 31.03
CA ILE A 33 -12.79 -16.18 32.30
C ILE A 33 -14.02 -16.81 32.95
N PHE A 34 -13.80 -17.51 34.06
CA PHE A 34 -14.88 -18.13 34.84
C PHE A 34 -15.39 -17.15 35.88
N VAL A 35 -16.71 -17.05 35.99
CA VAL A 35 -17.42 -16.24 37.00
C VAL A 35 -18.22 -17.16 37.91
N SER A 36 -18.56 -16.71 39.12
CA SER A 36 -19.37 -17.49 40.05
C SER A 36 -20.80 -17.69 39.54
N ASP A 37 -21.49 -18.74 40.01
CA ASP A 37 -22.87 -19.05 39.59
C ASP A 37 -23.84 -17.88 39.83
N THR A 38 -23.63 -17.13 40.92
CA THR A 38 -24.44 -15.95 41.26
C THR A 38 -24.19 -14.80 40.28
N GLU A 39 -22.93 -14.48 39.97
CA GLU A 39 -22.56 -13.46 38.98
C GLU A 39 -23.03 -13.84 37.58
N MET A 40 -22.95 -15.11 37.21
CA MET A 40 -23.43 -15.62 35.94
C MET A 40 -24.94 -15.44 35.81
N ALA A 41 -25.70 -15.77 36.85
CA ALA A 41 -27.15 -15.55 36.88
C ALA A 41 -27.51 -14.06 36.77
N HIS A 42 -26.73 -13.18 37.40
CA HIS A 42 -26.90 -11.74 37.29
C HIS A 42 -26.58 -11.22 35.87
N LEU A 43 -25.46 -11.64 35.28
CA LEU A 43 -25.06 -11.22 33.94
C LEU A 43 -26.05 -11.73 32.87
N ALA A 44 -26.53 -12.96 33.01
CA ALA A 44 -27.50 -13.56 32.09
C ALA A 44 -28.88 -12.91 32.16
N LYS A 45 -29.28 -12.40 33.34
CA LYS A 45 -30.55 -11.70 33.52
C LYS A 45 -30.48 -10.22 33.14
N GLY A 46 -29.30 -9.62 33.17
CA GLY A 46 -29.09 -8.22 32.82
C GLY A 46 -29.06 -7.98 31.31
N ASP A 47 -29.67 -6.89 30.87
CA ASP A 47 -29.52 -6.41 29.50
C ASP A 47 -28.12 -5.80 29.31
N ASN A 48 -27.25 -6.51 28.62
CA ASN A 48 -25.87 -6.07 28.37
C ASN A 48 -25.75 -5.45 26.99
N THR A 49 -25.23 -4.22 26.93
CA THR A 49 -24.92 -3.53 25.66
C THR A 49 -23.42 -3.31 25.53
N PHE A 50 -22.87 -3.64 24.36
CA PHE A 50 -21.44 -3.53 24.09
C PHE A 50 -21.19 -2.68 22.86
N MET A 51 -20.13 -1.88 22.91
CA MET A 51 -19.65 -1.12 21.77
C MET A 51 -18.52 -1.88 21.08
N ILE A 52 -18.72 -2.23 19.81
CA ILE A 52 -17.74 -2.96 19.01
C ILE A 52 -17.26 -2.05 17.87
N LYS A 53 -15.95 -1.92 17.71
CA LYS A 53 -15.34 -1.22 16.58
C LYS A 53 -15.19 -2.18 15.41
N GLN A 54 -15.75 -1.81 14.25
CA GLN A 54 -15.64 -2.58 13.02
C GLN A 54 -14.70 -1.89 12.03
N LEU A 55 -13.84 -2.66 11.37
CA LEU A 55 -13.00 -2.18 10.27
C LEU A 55 -13.73 -2.38 8.93
N ARG A 56 -13.70 -1.36 8.06
CA ARG A 56 -14.14 -1.47 6.67
C ARG A 56 -13.00 -1.13 5.72
N PRO A 57 -12.27 -2.14 5.20
CA PRO A 57 -11.17 -1.91 4.29
C PRO A 57 -11.68 -1.51 2.91
N VAL A 58 -10.97 -0.58 2.28
CA VAL A 58 -11.14 -0.25 0.86
C VAL A 58 -9.76 -0.30 0.23
N SER A 59 -9.65 -0.99 -0.90
CA SER A 59 -8.42 -1.04 -1.69
C SER A 59 -8.66 -0.53 -3.11
N ARG A 60 -7.65 0.18 -3.62
CA ARG A 60 -7.55 0.62 -5.01
C ARG A 60 -6.14 0.33 -5.49
N LEU A 61 -6.04 -0.30 -6.65
CA LEU A 61 -4.79 -0.70 -7.27
C LEU A 61 -4.49 0.23 -8.46
N ASN A 62 -3.23 0.24 -8.89
CA ASN A 62 -2.77 0.99 -10.08
C ASN A 62 -3.03 2.49 -10.01
N ILE A 63 -2.86 3.08 -8.83
CA ILE A 63 -2.89 4.52 -8.62
C ILE A 63 -1.46 5.07 -8.71
N SER A 64 -1.26 6.14 -9.47
CA SER A 64 0.02 6.83 -9.58
C SER A 64 -0.19 8.30 -9.94
N GLY A 65 0.67 9.18 -9.45
CA GLY A 65 0.61 10.60 -9.81
C GLY A 65 -0.46 11.38 -9.03
N PRO A 66 -0.82 12.57 -9.54
CA PRO A 66 -1.64 13.52 -8.78
C PRO A 66 -3.12 13.16 -8.75
N ALA A 67 -3.80 13.57 -7.66
CA ALA A 67 -5.26 13.66 -7.56
C ALA A 67 -6.05 12.36 -7.87
N ASN A 68 -5.64 11.25 -7.25
CA ASN A 68 -6.40 9.99 -7.29
C ASN A 68 -7.51 10.00 -6.22
N ASP A 69 -8.77 9.88 -6.66
CA ASP A 69 -9.93 9.83 -5.77
C ASP A 69 -10.26 8.40 -5.36
N ILE A 70 -10.19 8.13 -4.06
CA ILE A 70 -10.56 6.84 -3.47
C ILE A 70 -11.85 7.04 -2.68
N GLU A 71 -12.91 6.36 -3.10
CA GLU A 71 -14.18 6.39 -2.39
C GLU A 71 -14.11 5.59 -1.09
N LEU A 72 -14.52 6.22 0.01
CA LEU A 72 -14.54 5.62 1.34
C LEU A 72 -15.94 5.11 1.66
N THR A 73 -16.03 3.93 2.28
CA THR A 73 -17.30 3.30 2.69
C THR A 73 -17.63 3.63 4.14
N MET A 74 -17.67 4.93 4.46
CA MET A 74 -18.03 5.42 5.79
C MET A 74 -19.53 5.21 6.05
N VAL A 75 -19.88 4.38 7.03
CA VAL A 75 -21.27 4.30 7.54
C VAL A 75 -21.28 4.24 9.05
N ASN A 76 -22.35 4.75 9.66
CA ASN A 76 -22.51 5.00 11.09
C ASN A 76 -21.44 5.94 11.62
N LEU A 77 -21.07 5.81 12.89
CA LEU A 77 -20.08 6.65 13.54
C LEU A 77 -18.67 6.15 13.20
N CYS A 78 -17.92 6.95 12.44
CA CYS A 78 -16.53 6.68 12.10
C CYS A 78 -15.60 7.50 13.00
N THR A 79 -14.62 6.85 13.62
CA THR A 79 -13.71 7.49 14.59
C THR A 79 -12.35 7.84 14.02
N ARG A 80 -11.86 7.09 13.03
CA ARG A 80 -10.59 7.36 12.34
C ARG A 80 -10.55 6.76 10.95
N LEU A 81 -9.66 7.31 10.13
CA LEU A 81 -9.23 6.76 8.86
C LEU A 81 -7.74 6.40 8.97
N VAL A 82 -7.38 5.22 8.50
CA VAL A 82 -5.98 4.77 8.39
C VAL A 82 -5.80 4.24 6.98
N TRP A 83 -4.74 4.67 6.31
CA TRP A 83 -4.44 4.21 4.96
C TRP A 83 -2.93 4.09 4.77
N THR A 84 -2.57 3.26 3.80
CA THR A 84 -1.20 3.08 3.36
C THR A 84 -1.16 3.21 1.85
N THR A 85 0.02 3.52 1.33
CA THR A 85 0.31 3.44 -0.09
C THR A 85 1.48 2.49 -0.27
N GLN A 86 1.40 1.59 -1.25
CA GLN A 86 2.39 0.55 -1.46
C GLN A 86 2.66 0.40 -2.96
N ARG A 87 3.93 0.14 -3.32
CA ARG A 87 4.30 -0.17 -4.70
C ARG A 87 3.76 -1.55 -5.09
N THR A 88 3.45 -1.73 -6.37
CA THR A 88 2.88 -2.99 -6.87
C THR A 88 3.88 -4.15 -6.93
N ASP A 89 5.19 -3.85 -7.01
CA ASP A 89 6.26 -4.85 -7.11
C ASP A 89 6.76 -5.38 -5.76
N VAL A 90 6.30 -4.80 -4.66
CA VAL A 90 6.67 -5.23 -3.29
C VAL A 90 6.32 -6.69 -3.02
N PHE A 91 5.23 -7.19 -3.62
CA PHE A 91 4.84 -8.59 -3.53
C PHE A 91 5.86 -9.54 -4.16
N ALA A 92 6.51 -9.14 -5.26
CA ALA A 92 7.56 -9.95 -5.89
C ALA A 92 8.83 -10.02 -5.04
N ASN A 93 9.06 -9.00 -4.19
CA ASN A 93 10.25 -8.87 -3.36
C ASN A 93 10.03 -9.33 -1.90
N ASN A 94 8.93 -10.04 -1.59
CA ASN A 94 8.58 -10.49 -0.23
C ASN A 94 8.51 -9.35 0.81
N GLY A 95 8.18 -8.14 0.38
CA GLY A 95 8.20 -6.93 1.21
C GLY A 95 6.85 -6.55 1.80
N PHE A 96 6.00 -7.49 2.22
CA PHE A 96 4.60 -7.23 2.58
C PHE A 96 4.36 -6.05 3.52
N ASP A 97 5.26 -5.82 4.48
CA ASP A 97 5.18 -4.75 5.49
C ASP A 97 5.87 -3.44 5.06
N ASN A 98 6.31 -3.34 3.81
CA ASN A 98 6.98 -2.15 3.27
C ASN A 98 5.97 -1.24 2.55
N TYR A 99 5.68 -0.09 3.16
CA TYR A 99 4.81 0.96 2.60
C TYR A 99 5.58 2.16 2.05
N THR A 100 6.90 2.00 1.92
CA THR A 100 7.78 3.03 1.37
C THR A 100 8.10 2.74 -0.09
N ASN A 101 8.65 3.74 -0.76
CA ASN A 101 9.09 3.63 -2.14
C ASN A 101 10.49 3.00 -2.25
N PHE A 102 11.17 2.73 -1.13
CA PHE A 102 12.44 2.01 -1.13
C PHE A 102 12.21 0.51 -1.19
N LEU A 103 13.08 -0.23 -1.87
CA LEU A 103 13.04 -1.70 -1.84
C LEU A 103 13.35 -2.21 -0.42
N GLU A 104 14.27 -1.53 0.26
CA GLU A 104 14.62 -1.75 1.65
C GLU A 104 14.16 -0.56 2.51
N PRO A 105 13.25 -0.75 3.48
CA PRO A 105 12.64 0.37 4.22
C PRO A 105 13.65 1.28 4.95
N TYR A 106 14.78 0.72 5.38
CA TYR A 106 15.80 1.38 6.20
C TYR A 106 16.99 1.92 5.40
N LEU A 107 17.09 1.58 4.10
CA LEU A 107 18.21 1.94 3.25
C LEU A 107 17.71 2.61 1.98
N PRO A 108 18.23 3.80 1.61
CA PRO A 108 17.84 4.42 0.35
C PRO A 108 18.28 3.56 -0.82
N THR A 109 17.44 3.49 -1.87
CA THR A 109 17.83 2.85 -3.13
C THR A 109 18.96 3.67 -3.76
N LEU A 110 20.19 3.19 -3.65
CA LEU A 110 21.36 3.86 -4.20
C LEU A 110 21.46 3.55 -5.69
N ASN A 111 21.37 4.58 -6.54
CA ASN A 111 21.84 4.48 -7.91
C ASN A 111 23.37 4.49 -7.88
N ASN A 112 23.98 3.31 -8.05
CA ASN A 112 25.40 3.04 -7.82
C ASN A 112 26.40 3.78 -8.77
N SER A 113 25.97 4.80 -9.50
CA SER A 113 26.73 5.40 -10.60
C SER A 113 27.24 6.83 -10.37
N GLN A 114 26.90 7.51 -9.25
CA GLN A 114 27.30 8.91 -9.01
C GLN A 114 27.38 9.24 -7.50
N PHE A 115 28.35 8.70 -6.75
CA PHE A 115 28.67 9.20 -5.41
C PHE A 115 29.89 10.10 -5.46
N THR A 116 29.71 11.40 -5.25
CA THR A 116 30.81 12.33 -4.94
C THR A 116 30.96 12.41 -3.42
N PRO A 117 32.09 11.98 -2.83
CA PRO A 117 32.32 12.15 -1.41
C PRO A 117 32.42 13.64 -1.06
N ILE A 118 31.64 14.10 -0.07
CA ILE A 118 31.74 15.48 0.44
C ILE A 118 33.09 15.65 1.16
N THR A 119 33.73 16.79 0.94
CA THR A 119 34.91 17.23 1.70
C THR A 119 34.58 17.28 3.21
N LYS A 120 35.26 16.44 3.99
CA LYS A 120 35.34 16.47 5.46
C LYS A 120 35.51 17.92 5.93
N ILE A 121 34.60 18.50 6.71
CA ILE A 121 34.84 18.87 8.13
C ILE A 121 33.52 19.20 8.88
N TYR A 122 32.37 19.39 8.20
CA TYR A 122 31.10 19.78 8.86
C TYR A 122 29.86 18.95 8.48
N SER A 123 30.00 17.82 7.79
CA SER A 123 28.84 17.00 7.42
C SER A 123 28.59 15.89 8.42
N SER A 124 27.37 15.82 8.97
CA SER A 124 26.87 14.72 9.79
C SER A 124 26.22 13.58 8.98
N GLY A 125 26.39 13.57 7.64
CA GLY A 125 25.82 12.53 6.78
C GLY A 125 26.40 12.48 5.36
N LEU A 126 26.03 11.45 4.61
CA LEU A 126 26.28 11.34 3.17
C LEU A 126 25.24 12.20 2.42
N GLU A 127 25.66 13.02 1.46
CA GLU A 127 24.73 13.73 0.57
C GLU A 127 24.03 12.72 -0.32
N GLN A 128 22.70 12.71 -0.28
CA GLN A 128 21.91 11.97 -1.24
C GLN A 128 22.03 12.68 -2.59
N GLY A 129 22.53 11.98 -3.61
CA GLY A 129 22.56 12.52 -4.97
C GLY A 129 21.16 12.92 -5.43
N THR A 130 21.08 13.90 -6.34
CA THR A 130 19.82 14.46 -6.88
C THR A 130 18.92 13.43 -7.60
N ASN A 131 19.39 12.18 -7.74
CA ASN A 131 18.74 11.05 -8.41
C ASN A 131 18.26 9.96 -7.45
N VAL A 132 18.03 10.28 -6.17
CA VAL A 132 17.45 9.31 -5.22
C VAL A 132 15.95 9.47 -5.15
N SER A 133 15.25 8.35 -5.29
CA SER A 133 13.79 8.29 -5.17
C SER A 133 13.35 8.82 -3.79
N GLN A 134 12.24 9.54 -3.71
CA GLN A 134 11.72 9.93 -2.40
C GLN A 134 11.23 8.69 -1.65
N LYS A 135 11.55 8.59 -0.35
CA LYS A 135 11.19 7.43 0.50
C LYS A 135 9.69 7.23 0.57
N ASP A 136 8.91 8.30 0.69
CA ASP A 136 7.46 8.22 0.84
C ASP A 136 6.74 8.10 -0.51
N CYS A 137 5.76 7.20 -0.55
CA CYS A 137 4.88 7.05 -1.71
C CYS A 137 3.83 8.16 -1.82
N LEU A 138 3.36 8.69 -0.67
CA LEU A 138 2.37 9.78 -0.60
C LEU A 138 3.04 11.16 -0.64
N VAL A 139 2.51 12.06 -1.46
CA VAL A 139 2.90 13.49 -1.47
C VAL A 139 1.98 14.28 -0.54
N ASP A 140 0.69 14.22 -0.83
CA ASP A 140 -0.37 14.93 -0.12
C ASP A 140 -1.68 14.15 -0.17
N ALA A 141 -2.58 14.49 0.75
CA ALA A 141 -3.93 13.97 0.78
C ALA A 141 -4.94 15.06 1.17
N THR A 142 -6.20 14.84 0.78
CA THR A 142 -7.35 15.69 1.12
C THR A 142 -8.57 14.82 1.35
N LEU A 143 -9.32 15.10 2.42
CA LEU A 143 -10.60 14.46 2.70
C LEU A 143 -11.74 15.32 2.17
N ILE A 144 -12.64 14.71 1.39
CA ILE A 144 -13.74 15.39 0.71
C ILE A 144 -15.06 14.71 1.07
N PHE A 145 -16.02 15.48 1.58
CA PHE A 145 -17.38 15.03 1.91
C PHE A 145 -18.38 15.75 1.02
N ASP A 146 -19.18 15.00 0.27
CA ASP A 146 -20.21 15.52 -0.65
C ASP A 146 -19.71 16.64 -1.58
N GLY A 147 -18.46 16.51 -2.05
CA GLY A 147 -17.81 17.48 -2.94
C GLY A 147 -17.17 18.68 -2.25
N ALA A 148 -17.35 18.84 -0.93
CA ALA A 148 -16.69 19.88 -0.14
C ALA A 148 -15.44 19.33 0.57
N ASN A 149 -14.34 20.08 0.51
CA ASN A 149 -13.13 19.74 1.24
C ASN A 149 -13.36 19.88 2.74
N ARG A 150 -13.25 18.77 3.48
CA ARG A 150 -13.36 18.78 4.95
C ARG A 150 -12.16 19.47 5.60
N GLU A 151 -11.00 19.37 4.96
CA GLU A 151 -9.78 20.09 5.32
C GLU A 151 -9.05 20.54 4.06
N GLN A 152 -8.20 21.55 4.19
CA GLN A 152 -7.27 21.91 3.13
C GLN A 152 -6.31 20.76 2.85
N THR A 153 -5.82 20.66 1.61
CA THR A 153 -4.79 19.68 1.24
C THR A 153 -3.59 19.78 2.17
N LYS A 154 -3.22 18.65 2.78
CA LYS A 154 -2.06 18.54 3.66
C LYS A 154 -1.04 17.59 3.07
N THR A 155 0.23 17.91 3.28
CA THR A 155 1.34 17.04 2.90
C THR A 155 1.39 15.81 3.80
N LYS A 156 2.10 14.77 3.34
CA LYS A 156 2.27 13.52 4.07
C LYS A 156 2.70 13.69 5.54
N SER A 157 3.54 14.69 5.85
CA SER A 157 4.01 14.98 7.22
C SER A 157 2.89 15.28 8.21
N PHE A 158 1.77 15.83 7.75
CA PHE A 158 0.61 16.07 8.62
C PHE A 158 -0.01 14.75 9.10
N TYR A 159 -0.22 13.80 8.18
CA TYR A 159 -0.87 12.53 8.46
C TYR A 159 0.06 11.50 9.11
N ASP A 160 1.35 11.60 8.83
CA ASP A 160 2.40 10.70 9.35
C ASP A 160 2.95 11.17 10.69
N LEU A 161 3.26 12.47 10.83
CA LEU A 161 3.89 12.99 12.06
C LEU A 161 2.85 13.62 12.99
N LEU A 162 2.11 14.61 12.53
CA LEU A 162 1.27 15.42 13.42
C LEU A 162 0.06 14.66 13.95
N GLN A 163 -0.66 13.95 13.07
CA GLN A 163 -1.83 13.14 13.46
C GLN A 163 -1.44 11.99 14.38
N ASN A 164 -0.35 11.29 14.07
CA ASN A 164 0.17 10.23 14.92
C ASN A 164 0.65 10.77 16.28
N TYR A 165 1.37 11.88 16.30
CA TYR A 165 1.80 12.52 17.56
C TYR A 165 0.61 12.94 18.45
N LYS A 166 -0.49 13.42 17.86
CA LYS A 166 -1.66 13.92 18.62
C LYS A 166 -2.59 12.82 19.11
N HIS A 167 -2.80 11.77 18.31
CA HIS A 167 -3.90 10.82 18.54
C HIS A 167 -3.44 9.37 18.77
N HIS A 168 -2.16 9.07 18.53
CA HIS A 168 -1.62 7.73 18.71
C HIS A 168 -0.51 7.73 19.77
N SER A 169 -0.42 6.63 20.50
CA SER A 169 0.72 6.31 21.36
C SER A 169 1.63 5.31 20.67
N GLY A 170 2.93 5.58 20.60
CA GLY A 170 3.93 4.69 20.00
C GLY A 170 4.57 5.27 18.74
N ASN A 171 5.44 4.48 18.11
CA ASN A 171 6.12 4.85 16.88
C ASN A 171 5.50 4.10 15.68
N PRO A 172 4.78 4.78 14.77
CA PRO A 172 4.21 4.16 13.59
C PRO A 172 5.32 3.67 12.63
N LEU A 173 5.01 2.67 11.80
CA LEU A 173 5.88 2.30 10.69
C LEU A 173 5.79 3.37 9.59
N ASP A 174 6.90 3.59 8.88
CA ASP A 174 6.93 4.51 7.75
C ASP A 174 5.91 4.12 6.67
N GLY A 175 5.23 5.11 6.09
CA GLY A 175 4.23 4.90 5.04
C GLY A 175 2.83 4.52 5.55
N ILE A 176 2.59 4.58 6.87
CA ILE A 176 1.26 4.47 7.48
C ILE A 176 0.73 5.86 7.83
N TYR A 177 -0.37 6.24 7.20
CA TYR A 177 -0.99 7.55 7.38
C TYR A 177 -2.28 7.42 8.17
N SER A 178 -2.51 8.36 9.09
CA SER A 178 -3.73 8.37 9.90
C SER A 178 -4.40 9.73 9.92
N TYR A 179 -5.72 9.71 10.10
CA TYR A 179 -6.53 10.89 10.34
C TYR A 179 -7.62 10.56 11.36
N SER A 180 -7.61 11.26 12.49
CA SER A 180 -8.58 11.03 13.57
C SER A 180 -9.76 11.99 13.49
N PHE A 181 -10.98 11.47 13.69
CA PHE A 181 -12.20 12.27 13.94
C PHE A 181 -12.51 12.39 15.44
N ALA A 182 -11.83 11.60 16.27
CA ALA A 182 -11.96 11.59 17.72
C ALA A 182 -10.77 12.30 18.38
N LEU A 183 -10.96 12.83 19.60
CA LEU A 183 -9.82 13.33 20.38
C LEU A 183 -8.86 12.20 20.75
N GLU A 184 -9.42 11.07 21.19
CA GLU A 184 -8.71 9.86 21.60
C GLU A 184 -9.51 8.62 21.14
N HIS A 185 -8.94 7.83 20.24
CA HIS A 185 -9.62 6.68 19.64
C HIS A 185 -9.22 5.33 20.25
N ASN A 186 -8.22 5.27 21.13
CA ASN A 186 -7.78 4.01 21.76
C ASN A 186 -8.51 3.71 23.07
N THR A 187 -9.12 4.72 23.70
CA THR A 187 -9.91 4.52 24.92
C THR A 187 -11.26 3.87 24.62
N LYS A 188 -11.85 3.27 25.65
CA LYS A 188 -13.20 2.68 25.60
C LYS A 188 -14.29 3.76 25.50
N GLN A 189 -14.03 4.95 26.05
CA GLN A 189 -14.96 6.07 26.03
C GLN A 189 -14.88 6.81 24.70
N PRO A 190 -16.00 7.02 23.99
CA PRO A 190 -15.99 7.81 22.75
C PRO A 190 -15.68 9.28 23.05
N SER A 191 -14.88 9.89 22.17
CA SER A 191 -14.37 11.26 22.33
C SER A 191 -14.49 12.10 21.05
N GLY A 192 -15.43 11.73 20.18
CA GLY A 192 -15.69 12.35 18.89
C GLY A 192 -15.84 11.34 17.76
N HIS A 193 -16.60 11.68 16.73
CA HIS A 193 -16.81 10.86 15.54
C HIS A 193 -17.37 11.72 14.41
N VAL A 194 -17.23 11.23 13.18
CA VAL A 194 -18.02 11.69 12.03
C VAL A 194 -19.17 10.73 11.79
N ASN A 195 -20.37 11.24 11.52
CA ASN A 195 -21.48 10.41 11.08
C ASN A 195 -21.34 10.14 9.57
N GLY A 196 -20.76 8.99 9.21
CA GLY A 196 -20.55 8.58 7.82
C GLY A 196 -21.85 8.40 7.04
N SER A 197 -22.93 7.96 7.71
CA SER A 197 -24.24 7.77 7.07
C SER A 197 -24.92 9.08 6.66
N MET A 198 -24.41 10.23 7.12
CA MET A 198 -24.94 11.54 6.75
C MET A 198 -24.49 11.99 5.37
N PHE A 199 -23.35 11.48 4.88
CA PHE A 199 -22.76 11.88 3.62
C PHE A 199 -23.07 10.86 2.53
N ASN A 200 -23.46 11.34 1.36
CA ASN A 200 -23.73 10.47 0.22
C ASN A 200 -22.44 9.95 -0.41
N LYS A 201 -21.40 10.79 -0.45
CA LYS A 201 -20.12 10.47 -1.05
C LYS A 201 -18.97 11.00 -0.21
N THR A 202 -18.13 10.10 0.28
CA THR A 202 -16.90 10.45 1.00
C THR A 202 -15.69 9.97 0.19
N LEU A 203 -14.73 10.86 -0.05
CA LEU A 203 -13.56 10.59 -0.88
C LEU A 203 -12.28 10.95 -0.12
N LEU A 204 -11.28 10.08 -0.22
CA LEU A 204 -9.90 10.38 0.07
C LEU A 204 -9.19 10.67 -1.25
N ARG A 205 -8.88 11.94 -1.50
CA ARG A 205 -8.05 12.35 -2.65
C ARG A 205 -6.59 12.28 -2.25
N ILE A 206 -5.78 11.52 -2.98
CA ILE A 206 -4.34 11.39 -2.71
C ILE A 206 -3.51 11.68 -3.95
N SER A 207 -2.39 12.34 -3.74
CA SER A 207 -1.34 12.47 -4.76
C SER A 207 -0.18 11.58 -4.35
N THR A 208 0.21 10.66 -5.24
CA THR A 208 1.35 9.78 -5.02
C THR A 208 2.52 10.18 -5.92
N GLN A 209 3.72 9.78 -5.53
CA GLN A 209 4.90 9.93 -6.38
C GLN A 209 4.66 9.23 -7.71
N GLN A 210 4.83 9.94 -8.81
CA GLN A 210 4.73 9.35 -10.13
C GLN A 210 6.01 8.56 -10.41
N PRO A 211 5.91 7.25 -10.74
CA PRO A 211 7.09 6.51 -11.14
C PRO A 211 7.66 7.12 -12.42
N PRO A 212 8.99 7.22 -12.57
CA PRO A 212 9.59 7.71 -13.79
C PRO A 212 9.16 6.83 -14.96
N ILE A 213 8.69 7.48 -16.03
CA ILE A 213 8.33 6.78 -17.26
C ILE A 213 9.65 6.33 -17.91
N SER A 214 9.88 5.02 -17.99
CA SER A 214 10.98 4.48 -18.79
C SER A 214 10.77 4.92 -20.24
N THR A 215 11.67 5.75 -20.76
CA THR A 215 11.73 6.10 -22.19
C THR A 215 12.14 4.90 -23.04
N ASN A 216 12.68 3.84 -22.43
CA ASN A 216 12.81 2.53 -23.02
C ASN A 216 11.47 1.79 -22.89
N ILE A 217 10.49 2.21 -23.69
CA ILE A 217 9.32 1.37 -23.97
C ILE A 217 9.85 0.22 -24.82
N THR A 218 10.20 -0.92 -24.21
CA THR A 218 10.16 -2.18 -24.94
C THR A 218 8.69 -2.46 -25.21
N SER A 219 8.15 -1.82 -26.24
CA SER A 219 6.92 -2.29 -26.82
C SER A 219 7.25 -3.67 -27.35
N ASN A 220 6.79 -4.72 -26.68
CA ASN A 220 6.63 -6.01 -27.32
C ASN A 220 5.61 -5.76 -28.43
N GLN A 221 6.08 -5.29 -29.58
CA GLN A 221 5.27 -5.09 -30.76
C GLN A 221 4.82 -6.48 -31.20
N VAL A 222 3.60 -6.83 -30.82
CA VAL A 222 2.96 -8.05 -31.29
C VAL A 222 2.36 -7.73 -32.64
N CYS A 223 2.91 -8.31 -33.70
CA CYS A 223 2.31 -8.20 -35.03
C CYS A 223 1.11 -9.15 -35.11
N VAL A 224 -0.02 -8.64 -35.58
CA VAL A 224 -1.23 -9.43 -35.83
C VAL A 224 -1.60 -9.35 -37.31
N LEU A 225 -2.21 -10.41 -37.84
CA LEU A 225 -2.69 -10.39 -39.22
C LEU A 225 -3.76 -9.30 -39.38
N LYS A 226 -3.60 -8.44 -40.39
CA LYS A 226 -4.51 -7.32 -40.67
C LYS A 226 -5.98 -7.77 -40.79
N SER A 227 -6.22 -8.94 -41.39
CA SER A 227 -7.54 -9.55 -41.53
C SER A 227 -8.19 -9.95 -40.19
N THR A 228 -7.39 -10.19 -39.16
CA THR A 228 -7.84 -10.64 -37.83
C THR A 228 -7.75 -9.55 -36.76
N ALA A 229 -7.26 -8.36 -37.11
CA ALA A 229 -6.94 -7.30 -36.16
C ALA A 229 -8.16 -6.81 -35.34
N LEU A 230 -9.37 -6.94 -35.89
CA LEU A 230 -10.62 -6.52 -35.23
C LEU A 230 -11.39 -7.67 -34.58
N ASN A 231 -10.83 -8.88 -34.58
CA ASN A 231 -11.50 -10.05 -34.04
C ASN A 231 -11.28 -10.13 -32.52
N LYS A 232 -12.21 -10.76 -31.79
CA LYS A 232 -12.08 -10.94 -30.33
C LYS A 232 -10.79 -11.69 -29.93
N ASN A 233 -10.31 -12.56 -30.81
CA ASN A 233 -9.04 -13.28 -30.69
C ASN A 233 -8.21 -13.07 -31.98
N PRO A 234 -7.38 -12.01 -32.06
CA PRO A 234 -6.55 -11.74 -33.25
C PRO A 234 -5.42 -12.76 -33.37
N THR A 235 -5.07 -13.15 -34.60
CA THR A 235 -4.00 -14.11 -34.85
C THR A 235 -2.64 -13.42 -34.77
N ILE A 236 -1.83 -13.84 -33.80
CA ILE A 236 -0.50 -13.30 -33.55
C ILE A 236 0.52 -13.94 -34.51
N ILE A 237 1.33 -13.11 -35.15
CA ILE A 237 2.43 -13.54 -36.03
C ILE A 237 3.72 -13.52 -35.21
N ALA A 238 4.35 -14.69 -35.05
CA ALA A 238 5.61 -14.82 -34.31
C ALA A 238 6.83 -14.27 -35.06
N ASN A 239 6.83 -14.31 -36.40
CA ASN A 239 7.88 -13.72 -37.24
C ASN A 239 7.29 -12.93 -38.42
N PRO A 240 7.21 -11.59 -38.31
CA PRO A 240 6.67 -10.73 -39.37
C PRO A 240 7.47 -10.77 -40.68
N ASN A 241 8.75 -11.14 -40.60
CA ASN A 241 9.68 -11.16 -41.74
C ASN A 241 9.81 -12.53 -42.41
N ALA A 242 8.95 -13.50 -42.06
CA ALA A 242 9.00 -14.83 -42.65
C ALA A 242 8.78 -14.76 -44.17
N ARG A 243 9.64 -15.44 -44.94
CA ARG A 243 9.60 -15.50 -46.40
C ARG A 243 9.36 -16.92 -46.89
N ASP A 244 8.68 -17.06 -48.02
CA ASP A 244 8.50 -18.35 -48.70
C ASP A 244 9.81 -18.83 -49.34
N GLY A 245 9.81 -20.05 -49.89
CA GLY A 245 10.96 -20.63 -50.60
C GLY A 245 11.39 -19.85 -51.86
N ASN A 246 10.60 -18.87 -52.30
CA ASN A 246 10.88 -17.98 -53.42
C ASN A 246 11.27 -16.56 -52.96
N GLY A 247 11.49 -16.35 -51.66
CA GLY A 247 11.93 -15.09 -51.08
C GLY A 247 10.84 -14.02 -50.91
N ARG A 248 9.56 -14.33 -51.13
CA ARG A 248 8.43 -13.40 -50.96
C ARG A 248 7.95 -13.41 -49.50
N PRO A 249 7.54 -12.27 -48.92
CA PRO A 249 6.99 -12.24 -47.57
C PRO A 249 5.71 -13.08 -47.47
N ILE A 250 5.60 -13.90 -46.42
CA ILE A 250 4.45 -14.78 -46.15
C ILE A 250 3.25 -13.98 -45.63
N TYR A 251 3.54 -12.92 -44.88
CA TYR A 251 2.55 -12.04 -44.27
C TYR A 251 2.66 -10.65 -44.91
N ASN A 252 1.60 -10.17 -45.54
CA ASN A 252 1.47 -8.82 -46.13
C ASN A 252 0.29 -8.09 -45.49
#